data_AF-A0A9E2UPS0-F1
#
_entry.id   AF-A0A9E2UPS0-F1
#
_cell.length_a   1.000
_cell.length_b   1.000
_cell.length_c   1.000
_cell.angle_alpha   90.00
_cell.angle_beta   90.00
_cell.angle_gamma   90.00
#
_symmetry.space_group_name_H-M   'P 1'
#
loop_
_entity.id
_entity.type
_entity.pdbx_description
1 polymer ?
#
loop_
_entity_poly.entity_id
_entity_poly.type
_entity_poly.pdbx_seq_one_letter_code
_entity_poly.pdbx_strand_id
1 'polypeptide(L)'
;HVHHYCYAIDKINTYRKTNDKKVLRSSIFEFDYVLAKEDPKNRINYKIAFAKGRVLLLLNENPEDKNEAMKSFYLSIKLNNRYSKAYIAISNMYLENGNVEMAMKILKQGLEKNPQSKNLKAAINKIGKH
;
A
#
# COMPACT_ATOMS: atom_id res chain seq x y z
N HIS A 1 -4.62 15.24 14.62
CA HIS A 1 -4.79 14.24 13.54
C HIS A 1 -3.94 12.96 13.70
N VAL A 2 -2.76 12.99 14.34
CA VAL A 2 -1.96 11.78 14.59
C VAL A 2 -2.74 10.69 15.35
N HIS A 3 -3.69 11.05 16.22
CA HIS A 3 -4.52 10.08 16.94
C HIS A 3 -5.38 9.21 15.99
N HIS A 4 -5.85 9.75 14.86
CA HIS A 4 -6.63 8.98 13.88
C HIS A 4 -5.77 7.91 13.21
N TYR A 5 -4.49 8.21 12.94
CA TYR A 5 -3.55 7.20 12.45
C TYR A 5 -3.35 6.08 13.48
N CYS A 6 -3.13 6.40 14.74
CA CYS A 6 -2.99 5.41 15.81
C CYS A 6 -4.27 4.57 15.98
N TYR A 7 -5.43 5.20 15.92
CA TYR A 7 -6.72 4.53 16.02
C TYR A 7 -6.97 3.59 14.83
N ALA A 8 -6.61 3.99 13.61
CA ALA A 8 -6.65 3.11 12.45
C ALA A 8 -5.79 1.85 12.66
N ILE A 9 -4.57 2.01 13.19
CA ILE A 9 -3.70 0.87 13.50
C ILE A 9 -4.30 -0.03 14.60
N ASP A 10 -4.92 0.55 15.63
CA ASP A 10 -5.61 -0.21 16.67
C ASP A 10 -6.76 -1.06 16.11
N LYS A 11 -7.52 -0.53 15.15
CA LYS A 11 -8.56 -1.29 14.45
C LYS A 11 -7.98 -2.47 13.66
N ILE A 12 -6.83 -2.31 13.02
CA ILE A 12 -6.14 -3.43 12.35
C ILE A 12 -5.70 -4.48 13.36
N ASN A 13 -5.23 -4.09 14.54
CA ASN A 13 -4.87 -5.03 15.61
C ASN A 13 -6.10 -5.75 16.16
N THR A 14 -7.22 -5.03 16.29
CA THR A 14 -8.50 -5.62 16.68
C THR A 14 -8.94 -6.66 15.64
N TYR A 15 -8.87 -6.34 14.34
CA TYR A 15 -9.16 -7.29 13.27
C TYR A 15 -8.29 -8.55 13.38
N ARG A 16 -6.99 -8.43 13.69
CA ARG A 16 -6.12 -9.60 13.85
C ARG A 16 -6.54 -10.51 15.00
N LYS A 17 -7.23 -9.98 16.02
CA LYS A 17 -7.71 -10.75 17.17
C LYS A 17 -9.10 -11.33 16.94
N THR A 18 -9.98 -10.58 16.28
CA THR A 18 -11.43 -10.91 16.18
C THR A 18 -11.84 -11.42 14.80
N ASN A 19 -11.01 -11.20 13.78
CA ASN A 19 -11.32 -11.37 12.35
C ASN A 19 -12.55 -10.58 11.87
N ASP A 20 -12.97 -9.54 12.61
CA ASP A 20 -14.12 -8.71 12.25
C ASP A 20 -13.75 -7.71 11.14
N LYS A 21 -14.23 -7.95 9.91
CA LYS A 21 -13.97 -7.05 8.78
C LYS A 21 -14.60 -5.66 8.93
N LYS A 22 -15.60 -5.47 9.80
CA LYS A 22 -16.20 -4.14 10.04
C LYS A 22 -15.18 -3.16 10.61
N VAL A 23 -14.25 -3.63 11.44
CA VAL A 23 -13.19 -2.76 11.98
C VAL A 23 -12.19 -2.34 10.91
N LEU A 24 -12.01 -3.09 9.82
CA LEU A 24 -11.17 -2.67 8.68
C LEU A 24 -11.78 -1.48 7.94
N ARG A 25 -13.10 -1.45 7.74
CA ARG A 25 -13.79 -0.29 7.17
C ARG A 25 -13.60 0.96 8.03
N SER A 26 -13.73 0.81 9.35
CA SER A 26 -13.42 1.89 10.29
C SER A 26 -11.97 2.35 10.14
N SER A 27 -10.99 1.43 10.07
CA SER A 27 -9.59 1.80 9.81
C SER A 27 -9.39 2.59 8.51
N ILE A 28 -10.11 2.25 7.44
CA ILE A 28 -10.02 2.95 6.15
C ILE A 28 -10.54 4.39 6.29
N PHE A 29 -11.69 4.57 6.96
CA PHE A 29 -12.26 5.89 7.23
C PHE A 29 -11.27 6.80 7.97
N GLU A 30 -10.59 6.26 8.98
CA GLU A 30 -9.59 7.02 9.75
C GLU A 30 -8.39 7.44 8.88
N PHE A 31 -7.93 6.57 7.97
CA PHE A 31 -6.88 6.94 7.03
C PHE A 31 -7.33 8.04 6.06
N ASP A 32 -8.55 7.94 5.54
CA ASP A 32 -9.11 8.95 4.63
C ASP A 32 -9.29 10.29 5.32
N TYR A 33 -9.72 10.30 6.59
CA TYR A 33 -9.81 11.52 7.38
C TYR A 33 -8.45 12.21 7.51
N VAL A 34 -7.38 11.46 7.83
CA VAL A 34 -6.04 12.04 7.95
C VAL A 34 -5.56 12.56 6.61
N LEU A 35 -5.70 11.78 5.53
CA LEU A 35 -5.26 12.18 4.19
C LEU A 35 -6.01 13.42 3.65
N ALA A 36 -7.26 13.63 4.08
CA ALA A 36 -8.07 14.78 3.66
C ALA A 36 -7.82 16.05 4.49
N LYS A 37 -7.37 15.93 5.75
CA LYS A 37 -7.23 17.07 6.68
C LYS A 37 -5.78 17.54 6.87
N GLU A 38 -4.81 16.67 6.68
CA GLU A 38 -3.39 17.00 6.83
C GLU A 38 -2.82 17.69 5.58
N ASP A 39 -1.74 18.46 5.77
CA ASP A 39 -0.94 18.96 4.65
C ASP A 39 -0.47 17.76 3.80
N PRO A 40 -0.75 17.72 2.48
CA PRO A 40 -0.29 16.66 1.59
C PRO A 40 1.22 16.39 1.66
N LYS A 41 2.05 17.40 1.96
CA LYS A 41 3.51 17.29 2.12
C LYS A 41 3.93 16.65 3.44
N ASN A 42 3.00 16.35 4.34
CA ASN A 42 3.31 15.68 5.60
C ASN A 42 3.97 14.33 5.32
N ARG A 43 5.16 14.13 5.92
CA ARG A 43 6.03 12.97 5.70
C ARG A 43 5.38 11.64 6.14
N ILE A 44 4.27 11.65 6.87
CA ILE A 44 3.56 10.42 7.23
C ILE A 44 2.55 9.96 6.16
N ASN A 45 2.08 10.85 5.28
CA ASN A 45 0.96 10.57 4.38
C ASN A 45 1.25 9.40 3.42
N TYR A 46 2.48 9.26 2.93
CA TYR A 46 2.82 8.11 2.09
C TYR A 46 2.68 6.77 2.82
N LYS A 47 2.96 6.73 4.13
CA LYS A 47 2.78 5.54 4.97
C LYS A 47 1.31 5.25 5.21
N ILE A 48 0.51 6.30 5.39
CA ILE A 48 -0.95 6.20 5.56
C ILE A 48 -1.59 5.67 4.29
N ALA A 49 -1.28 6.26 3.13
CA ALA A 49 -1.75 5.77 1.83
C ALA A 49 -1.36 4.30 1.60
N PHE A 50 -0.12 3.92 1.92
CA PHE A 50 0.30 2.53 1.86
C PHE A 50 -0.46 1.62 2.82
N ALA A 51 -0.70 2.06 4.06
CA ALA A 51 -1.46 1.29 5.04
C ALA A 51 -2.91 1.11 4.61
N LYS A 52 -3.56 2.16 4.07
CA LYS A 52 -4.90 2.09 3.46
C LYS A 52 -4.94 1.02 2.38
N GLY A 53 -4.02 1.04 1.42
CA GLY A 53 -3.97 0.03 0.35
C GLY A 53 -3.83 -1.40 0.88
N ARG A 54 -3.01 -1.58 1.92
CA ARG A 54 -2.86 -2.89 2.59
C ARG A 54 -4.14 -3.36 3.30
N VAL A 55 -4.88 -2.45 3.91
CA VAL A 55 -6.15 -2.77 4.57
C VAL A 55 -7.23 -3.09 3.56
N LEU A 56 -7.26 -2.40 2.42
CA LEU A 56 -8.19 -2.69 1.32
C LEU A 56 -7.96 -4.09 0.73
N LEU A 57 -6.69 -4.48 0.50
CA LEU A 57 -6.37 -5.85 0.11
C LEU A 57 -6.73 -6.90 1.16
N LEU A 58 -6.75 -6.52 2.44
CA LEU A 58 -7.15 -7.40 3.53
C LEU A 58 -8.67 -7.52 3.65
N LEU A 59 -9.40 -6.42 3.38
CA LEU A 59 -10.85 -6.38 3.32
C LEU A 59 -11.35 -7.26 2.18
N ASN A 60 -10.91 -6.95 0.94
CA ASN A 60 -11.13 -7.70 -0.31
C ASN A 60 -12.51 -8.36 -0.37
N GLU A 61 -13.56 -7.59 -0.13
CA GLU A 61 -14.95 -8.05 -0.19
C GLU A 61 -15.52 -7.94 -1.61
N ASN A 62 -14.97 -7.03 -2.42
CA ASN A 62 -15.37 -6.83 -3.80
C ASN A 62 -14.19 -6.37 -4.67
N PRO A 63 -14.31 -6.41 -6.01
CA PRO A 63 -13.24 -5.98 -6.92
C PRO A 63 -12.83 -4.50 -6.77
N GLU A 64 -13.73 -3.63 -6.32
CA GLU A 64 -13.42 -2.21 -6.11
C GLU A 64 -12.41 -2.00 -4.98
N ASP A 65 -12.38 -2.88 -3.98
CA ASP A 65 -11.36 -2.83 -2.91
C ASP A 65 -9.95 -2.99 -3.49
N LYS A 66 -9.76 -3.89 -4.46
CA LYS A 66 -8.47 -4.05 -5.15
C LYS A 66 -8.14 -2.82 -5.99
N ASN A 67 -9.12 -2.23 -6.68
CA ASN A 67 -8.91 -0.99 -7.44
C ASN A 67 -8.49 0.17 -6.54
N GLU A 68 -9.16 0.33 -5.40
CA GLU A 68 -8.86 1.37 -4.41
C GLU A 68 -7.52 1.11 -3.71
N ALA A 69 -7.14 -0.15 -3.50
CA ALA A 69 -5.82 -0.50 -3.00
C ALA A 69 -4.72 -0.07 -3.98
N MET A 70 -4.91 -0.33 -5.27
CA MET A 70 -4.01 0.10 -6.33
C MET A 70 -3.85 1.63 -6.34
N LYS A 71 -4.95 2.37 -6.33
CA LYS A 71 -4.95 3.85 -6.23
C LYS A 71 -4.18 4.33 -4.99
N SER A 72 -4.38 3.67 -3.84
CA SER A 72 -3.71 4.00 -2.58
C SER A 72 -2.19 3.77 -2.64
N PHE A 73 -1.74 2.71 -3.30
CA PHE A 73 -0.30 2.48 -3.50
C PHE A 73 0.33 3.48 -4.46
N TYR A 74 -0.35 3.84 -5.55
CA TYR A 74 0.11 4.90 -6.44
C TYR A 74 0.17 6.26 -5.73
N LEU A 75 -0.80 6.58 -4.86
CA LEU A 75 -0.74 7.76 -4.01
C LEU A 75 0.48 7.72 -3.08
N SER A 76 0.80 6.57 -2.49
CA SER A 76 2.02 6.40 -1.68
C SER A 76 3.29 6.71 -2.46
N ILE A 77 3.39 6.26 -3.71
CA ILE A 77 4.51 6.57 -4.62
C ILE A 77 4.55 8.07 -4.96
N LYS A 78 3.40 8.68 -5.25
CA LYS A 78 3.30 10.11 -5.55
C LYS A 78 3.82 10.96 -4.37
N LEU A 79 3.49 10.56 -3.14
CA LEU A 79 3.90 11.24 -1.92
C LEU A 79 5.36 10.94 -1.54
N ASN A 80 5.86 9.74 -1.83
CA ASN A 80 7.25 9.36 -1.64
C ASN A 80 7.71 8.35 -2.70
N ASN A 81 8.34 8.86 -3.75
CA ASN A 81 8.79 8.05 -4.88
C ASN A 81 9.97 7.11 -4.55
N ARG A 82 10.58 7.21 -3.36
CA ARG A 82 11.65 6.28 -2.92
C ARG A 82 11.11 5.13 -2.06
N TYR A 83 9.81 5.10 -1.80
CA TYR A 83 9.21 4.13 -0.90
C TYR A 83 9.00 2.76 -1.57
N SER A 84 10.02 1.92 -1.48
CA SER A 84 10.08 0.61 -2.14
C SER A 84 8.90 -0.31 -1.86
N LYS A 85 8.27 -0.24 -0.67
CA LYS A 85 7.16 -1.11 -0.30
C LYS A 85 5.93 -0.89 -1.19
N ALA A 86 5.67 0.35 -1.63
CA ALA A 86 4.54 0.63 -2.51
C ALA A 86 4.72 0.04 -3.92
N TYR A 87 5.93 0.17 -4.49
CA TYR A 87 6.27 -0.47 -5.76
C TYR A 87 6.12 -1.99 -5.70
N ILE A 88 6.58 -2.63 -4.62
CA ILE A 88 6.45 -4.09 -4.42
C ILE A 88 4.99 -4.49 -4.28
N ALA A 89 4.15 -3.71 -3.60
CA ALA A 89 2.73 -4.01 -3.48
C ALA A 89 2.02 -3.97 -4.84
N ILE A 90 2.29 -2.94 -5.65
CA ILE A 90 1.73 -2.82 -7.01
C ILE A 90 2.23 -3.96 -7.90
N SER A 91 3.53 -4.31 -7.83
CA SER A 91 4.05 -5.42 -8.62
C SER A 91 3.40 -6.74 -8.25
N ASN A 92 3.17 -6.99 -6.97
CA ASN A 92 2.47 -8.20 -6.52
C ASN A 92 1.04 -8.26 -7.06
N MET A 93 0.31 -7.14 -7.08
CA MET A 93 -1.03 -7.10 -7.68
C MET A 93 -1.02 -7.38 -9.18
N TYR A 94 -0.01 -6.91 -9.91
CA TYR A 94 0.16 -7.27 -11.32
C TYR A 94 0.49 -8.75 -11.50
N LEU A 95 1.33 -9.34 -10.64
CA LEU A 95 1.64 -10.78 -10.66
C LEU A 95 0.40 -11.63 -10.36
N GLU A 96 -0.41 -11.25 -9.38
CA GLU A 96 -1.69 -11.93 -9.08
C GLU A 96 -2.63 -11.94 -10.27
N ASN A 97 -2.56 -10.92 -11.13
CA ASN A 97 -3.32 -10.82 -12.38
C ASN A 97 -2.60 -11.45 -13.59
N GLY A 98 -1.48 -12.16 -13.38
CA GLY A 98 -0.68 -12.78 -14.44
C GLY A 98 0.15 -11.81 -15.29
N ASN A 99 0.16 -10.51 -14.97
CA ASN A 99 0.85 -9.49 -15.75
C ASN A 99 2.30 -9.30 -15.25
N VAL A 100 3.16 -10.27 -15.58
CA VAL A 100 4.57 -10.29 -15.18
C VAL A 100 5.36 -9.10 -15.74
N GLU A 101 5.05 -8.69 -16.98
CA GLU A 101 5.71 -7.56 -17.63
C GLU A 101 5.49 -6.25 -16.85
N MET A 102 4.24 -5.95 -16.51
CA MET A 102 3.92 -4.75 -15.72
C MET A 102 4.49 -4.82 -14.31
N ALA A 103 4.50 -6.00 -13.67
CA ALA A 103 5.14 -6.18 -12.38
C ALA A 103 6.63 -5.81 -12.43
N MET A 104 7.35 -6.30 -13.44
CA MET A 104 8.76 -5.98 -13.67
C MET A 104 8.99 -4.50 -13.97
N LYS A 105 8.12 -3.89 -14.79
CA LYS A 105 8.18 -2.46 -15.12
C LYS A 105 8.08 -1.59 -13.86
N ILE A 106 7.11 -1.88 -12.99
CA ILE A 106 6.91 -1.13 -11.74
C ILE A 106 8.12 -1.28 -10.80
N LEU A 107 8.67 -2.49 -10.65
CA LEU A 107 9.85 -2.69 -9.80
C LEU A 107 11.08 -1.95 -10.33
N LYS A 108 11.30 -1.94 -11.65
CA LYS A 108 12.39 -1.19 -12.30
C LYS A 108 12.23 0.31 -12.06
N GLN A 109 11.03 0.87 -12.23
CA GLN A 109 10.74 2.27 -11.88
C GLN A 109 11.07 2.58 -10.41
N GLY A 110 10.73 1.65 -9.49
CA GLY A 110 11.11 1.78 -8.09
C GLY A 110 12.62 1.81 -7.88
N LEU A 111 13.39 1.01 -8.63
CA LEU A 111 14.85 1.00 -8.55
C LEU A 111 15.48 2.26 -9.13
N GLU A 112 14.91 2.84 -10.19
CA GLU A 112 15.36 4.14 -10.71
C GLU A 112 15.28 5.22 -9.64
N LYS A 113 14.23 5.20 -8.81
CA LYS A 113 14.05 6.16 -7.70
C LYS A 113 14.84 5.78 -6.44
N ASN A 114 15.08 4.50 -6.21
CA ASN A 114 15.86 4.01 -5.07
C ASN A 114 16.83 2.87 -5.46
N PRO A 115 17.97 3.20 -6.09
CA PRO A 115 18.88 2.20 -6.69
C PRO A 115 19.52 1.24 -5.68
N GLN A 116 19.59 1.65 -4.41
CA GLN A 116 20.18 0.87 -3.33
C GLN A 116 19.17 -0.02 -2.59
N SER A 117 17.90 -0.02 -3.01
CA SER A 117 16.88 -0.82 -2.35
C SER A 117 17.10 -2.33 -2.54
N LYS A 118 17.61 -2.98 -1.48
CA LYS A 118 17.75 -4.44 -1.44
C LYS A 118 16.40 -5.15 -1.66
N ASN A 119 15.31 -4.58 -1.15
CA ASN A 119 13.97 -5.15 -1.28
C ASN A 119 13.49 -5.18 -2.73
N LEU A 120 13.74 -4.11 -3.50
CA LEU A 120 13.36 -4.08 -4.91
C LEU A 120 14.21 -5.04 -5.75
N LYS A 121 15.52 -5.09 -5.49
CA LYS A 121 16.42 -6.07 -6.13
C LYS A 121 15.96 -7.50 -5.85
N ALA A 122 15.62 -7.81 -4.60
CA ALA A 122 15.11 -9.11 -4.20
C ALA A 122 13.78 -9.45 -4.90
N ALA A 123 12.85 -8.50 -5.00
CA ALA A 123 11.58 -8.69 -5.69
C ALA A 123 11.77 -8.99 -7.19
N ILE A 124 12.65 -8.26 -7.88
CA ILE A 124 12.98 -8.50 -9.28
C ILE A 124 13.61 -9.88 -9.48
N ASN A 125 14.60 -10.22 -8.64
CA ASN A 125 15.27 -11.52 -8.71
C ASN A 125 14.29 -12.67 -8.46
N LYS A 126 13.26 -12.46 -7.64
CA LYS A 126 12.22 -13.47 -7.40
C LYS A 126 11.37 -13.73 -8.65
N ILE A 127 11.05 -12.68 -9.41
CA ILE A 127 10.26 -12.81 -10.65
C ILE A 127 11.07 -13.50 -11.74
N GLY A 128 12.33 -13.09 -11.94
CA GLY A 128 13.17 -13.64 -13.03
C GLY A 128 13.72 -15.06 -12.79
N LYS A 129 13.42 -15.69 -11.66
CA LYS A 129 13.79 -17.07 -11.34
C LYS A 129 12.70 -18.10 -11.66
N HIS A 130 11.55 -17.63 -12.16
CA HIS A 130 10.43 -18.43 -12.63
C HIS A 130 10.28 -18.25 -14.14
#